data_AF-A0A1V3L6K9-F1
#
_entry.id   AF-A0A1V3L6K9-F1
#
_cell.length_a   1.000
_cell.length_b   1.000
_cell.length_c   1.000
_cell.angle_alpha   90.00
_cell.angle_beta   90.00
_cell.angle_gamma   90.00
#
_symmetry.space_group_name_H-M   'P 1'
#
loop_
_entity.id
_entity.type
_entity.pdbx_description
1 polymer ?
#
loop_
_entity_poly.entity_id
_entity_poly.type
_entity_poly.pdbx_seq_one_letter_code
_entity_poly.pdbx_strand_id
1 'polypeptide(L)' 'MFKQELQVMNGRRYIVLESQFRREWRVVMETRETVTQGEALEIVQYWLKYKDVTPEQLKVVEVPDILK' A
#
# COMPACT_ATOMS: atom_id res chain seq x y z
N MET A 1 14.83 9.81 -12.51
CA MET A 1 14.12 9.42 -13.75
C MET A 1 13.28 8.20 -13.39
N PHE A 2 11.98 8.40 -13.17
CA PHE A 2 11.06 7.30 -12.86
C PHE A 2 10.90 6.47 -14.14
N LYS A 3 11.46 5.26 -14.15
CA LYS A 3 11.17 4.28 -15.19
C LYS A 3 9.69 3.92 -15.04
N GLN A 4 8.85 4.33 -15.99
CA GLN A 4 7.57 3.68 -16.24
C GLN A 4 7.86 2.25 -16.70
N GLU A 5 8.23 1.38 -15.76
CA GLU A 5 8.05 -0.05 -15.99
C GLU A 5 6.55 -0.24 -16.08
N LEU A 6 6.07 -0.62 -17.28
CA LEU A 6 4.72 -1.06 -17.55
C LEU A 6 4.21 -1.85 -16.33
N GLN A 7 3.28 -1.27 -15.58
CA GLN A 7 2.58 -1.97 -14.51
C GLN A 7 1.84 -3.12 -15.17
N VAL A 8 2.42 -4.31 -15.13
CA VAL A 8 1.76 -5.53 -15.57
C VAL A 8 0.53 -5.67 -14.68
N MET A 9 -0.66 -5.43 -15.24
CA MET A 9 -1.94 -5.69 -14.56
C MET A 9 -2.10 -7.20 -14.40
N ASN A 10 -1.41 -7.78 -13.42
CA ASN A 10 -1.45 -9.21 -13.12
C ASN A 10 -2.76 -9.63 -12.40
N GLY A 11 -3.74 -8.73 -12.31
CA GLY A 11 -5.01 -8.94 -11.61
C GLY A 11 -4.90 -9.04 -10.09
N ARG A 12 -3.69 -8.92 -9.52
CA ARG A 12 -3.48 -8.96 -8.07
C ARG A 12 -3.83 -7.61 -7.47
N ARG A 13 -4.39 -7.67 -6.27
CA ARG A 13 -4.84 -6.52 -5.51
C ARG A 13 -4.14 -6.49 -4.17
N TYR A 14 -3.94 -5.29 -3.65
CA TYR A 14 -3.15 -5.06 -2.46
C TYR A 14 -3.88 -4.13 -1.50
N ILE A 15 -3.56 -4.30 -0.22
CA ILE A 15 -3.82 -3.31 0.82
C ILE A 15 -2.49 -2.92 1.47
N VAL A 16 -2.46 -1.73 2.06
CA VAL A 16 -1.34 -1.30 2.91
C VAL A 16 -1.83 -1.30 4.34
N LEU A 17 -1.12 -2.03 5.21
CA LEU A 17 -1.28 -1.95 6.65
C LEU A 17 -0.29 -0.94 7.22
N GLU A 18 -0.73 -0.21 8.25
CA GLU A 18 0.06 0.75 9.00
C GLU A 18 0.00 0.46 10.50
N SER A 19 1.08 0.78 11.22
CA SER A 19 1.14 0.80 12.68
C SER A 19 1.80 2.08 13.19
N GLN A 20 1.27 3.24 12.78
CA GLN A 20 1.82 4.56 13.10
C GLN A 20 2.01 4.76 14.61
N PHE A 21 1.04 4.32 15.41
CA PHE A 21 1.07 4.46 16.87
C PHE A 21 1.68 3.26 17.61
N ARG A 22 2.22 2.26 16.90
CA ARG A 22 2.84 1.04 17.47
C ARG A 22 1.97 0.26 18.46
N ARG A 23 0.64 0.37 18.33
CA ARG A 23 -0.34 -0.29 19.20
C ARG A 23 -1.07 -1.42 18.51
N GLU A 24 -1.37 -1.23 17.24
CA GLU A 24 -2.13 -2.17 16.41
C GLU A 24 -1.80 -1.93 14.93
N TRP A 25 -2.19 -2.88 14.09
CA TRP A 25 -2.15 -2.75 12.64
C TRP A 25 -3.53 -2.32 12.14
N ARG A 26 -3.57 -1.32 11.26
CA ARG A 26 -4.81 -0.89 10.59
C ARG A 26 -4.60 -0.81 9.09
N VAL A 27 -5.69 -0.89 8.34
CA VAL A 27 -5.67 -0.68 6.88
C VAL A 27 -5.57 0.82 6.60
N VAL A 28 -4.59 1.22 5.80
CA VAL A 28 -4.47 2.56 5.23
C VAL A 28 -5.73 2.87 4.43
N MET A 29 -6.36 4.02 4.71
CA MET A 29 -7.71 4.34 4.21
C MET A 29 -7.80 4.31 2.69
N GLU A 30 -6.74 4.75 2.02
CA GLU A 30 -6.54 4.79 0.57
C GLU A 30 -6.61 3.40 -0.08
N THR A 31 -6.49 2.33 0.71
CA THR A 31 -6.48 0.95 0.23
C THR A 31 -7.65 0.11 0.73
N ARG A 32 -8.68 0.71 1.33
CA ARG A 32 -9.86 -0.04 1.83
C ARG A 32 -10.59 -0.82 0.73
N GLU A 33 -10.61 -0.28 -0.49
CA GLU A 33 -11.21 -0.90 -1.67
C GLU A 33 -10.21 -1.73 -2.48
N THR A 34 -9.03 -2.00 -1.91
CA THR A 34 -7.85 -2.59 -2.57
C THR A 34 -7.27 -1.69 -3.67
N VAL A 35 -6.00 -1.90 -4.00
CA VAL A 35 -5.28 -1.13 -5.02
C VAL A 35 -4.37 -2.03 -5.86
N THR A 36 -3.89 -1.52 -6.98
CA THR A 36 -2.81 -2.15 -7.76
C THR A 36 -1.48 -2.12 -7.00
N GLN A 37 -0.50 -2.89 -7.46
CA GLN A 37 0.83 -2.90 -6.87
C GLN A 37 1.50 -1.52 -6.92
N GLY A 38 1.35 -0.81 -8.04
CA GLY A 38 1.95 0.51 -8.23
C GLY A 38 1.37 1.55 -7.27
N GLU A 39 0.05 1.61 -7.16
CA GLU A 39 -0.65 2.46 -6.19
C GLU A 39 -0.24 2.14 -4.75
N ALA A 40 -0.13 0.85 -4.39
CA ALA A 40 0.35 0.47 -3.06
C ALA A 40 1.77 1.00 -2.76
N LEU A 41 2.67 0.94 -3.75
CA LEU A 41 4.03 1.47 -3.61
C LEU A 41 4.05 3.00 -3.50
N GLU A 42 3.21 3.69 -4.26
CA GLU A 42 3.06 5.15 -4.16
C GLU A 42 2.53 5.57 -2.78
N ILE A 43 1.55 4.85 -2.25
CA ILE A 43 1.02 5.05 -0.90
C ILE A 43 2.12 4.83 0.15
N VAL A 44 2.89 3.74 0.05
CA VAL A 44 4.01 3.48 0.97
C VAL A 44 5.03 4.63 0.93
N GLN A 45 5.42 5.10 -0.25
CA GLN A 45 6.35 6.23 -0.39
C GLN A 45 5.81 7.51 0.22
N TYR A 46 4.51 7.80 0.02
CA TYR A 46 3.85 8.94 0.64
C TYR A 46 3.87 8.86 2.17
N TRP A 47 3.51 7.70 2.74
CA TRP A 47 3.49 7.50 4.19
C TRP A 47 4.88 7.63 4.81
N LEU A 48 5.91 7.02 4.22
CA LEU A 48 7.29 7.18 4.69
C LEU A 48 7.76 8.65 4.65
N LYS A 49 7.33 9.41 3.63
CA LYS A 49 7.75 10.81 3.46
C LYS A 49 6.99 11.78 4.37
N TYR A 50 5.73 11.51 4.69
CA TYR A 50 4.83 12.50 5.27
C TYR A 50 4.12 12.09 6.57
N LYS A 51 4.16 10.82 7.00
CA LYS A 51 3.34 10.30 8.11
C LYS A 51 4.10 9.87 9.36
N ASP A 52 5.38 10.23 9.49
CA ASP A 52 6.23 9.88 10.64
C ASP A 52 6.16 8.39 11.00
N VAL A 53 6.30 7.54 9.97
CA VAL A 53 6.33 6.08 10.09
C VAL A 53 7.63 5.53 9.53
N THR A 54 8.11 4.43 10.09
CA THR A 54 9.25 3.69 9.55
C THR A 54 8.82 2.56 8.62
N PRO A 55 9.71 2.02 7.78
CA PRO A 55 9.39 0.88 6.92
C PRO A 55 8.82 -0.34 7.68
N GLU A 56 9.26 -0.57 8.91
CA GLU A 56 8.78 -1.66 9.77
C GLU A 56 7.34 -1.44 10.26
N GLN A 57 6.84 -0.20 10.21
CA GLN A 57 5.48 0.18 10.56
C GLN A 57 4.52 0.15 9.36
N LEU A 58 4.97 -0.31 8.19
CA LEU A 58 4.16 -0.45 6.98
C LEU A 58 4.25 -1.88 6.44
N LYS A 59 3.14 -2.41 5.93
CA LYS A 59 3.12 -3.73 5.28
C LYS A 59 2.19 -3.73 4.09
N VAL A 60 2.73 -4.04 2.91
CA VAL A 60 1.91 -4.36 1.73
C VAL A 60 1.48 -5.81 1.81
N VAL A 61 0.18 -6.06 1.66
CA VAL A 61 -0.43 -7.39 1.70
C VAL A 61 -1.24 -7.61 0.43
N GLU A 62 -1.00 -8.73 -0.25
CA GLU A 62 -1.82 -9.16 -1.38
C GLU A 62 -3.16 -9.70 -0.86
N VAL A 63 -4.26 -9.31 -1.50
CA VAL A 63 -5.63 -9.66 -1.10
C VAL A 63 -6.47 -10.05 -2.31
N PRO A 64 -7.61 -10.76 -2.11
CA PRO A 64 -8.59 -10.96 -3.15
C PRO A 64 -9.14 -9.64 -3.69
N ASP A 65 -9.50 -9.65 -4.97
CA ASP A 65 -10.20 -8.54 -5.60
C ASP A 65 -11.67 -8.55 -5.19
N ILE A 66 -12.09 -7.55 -4.43
CA ILE A 66 -13.44 -7.39 -3.88
C ILE A 66 -14.29 -6.39 -4.68
N LEU A 67 -13.74 -5.75 -5.70
CA LEU A 67 -14.45 -4.79 -6.56
C LEU A 67 -15.13 -5.46 -7.77
N LYS A 68 -15.28 -6.78 -7.72
CA LYS A 68 -15.91 -7.60 -8.76
C LYS A 68 -17.42 -7.69 -8.61
#